data_AF-A0A0W0FBB2-F1
#
_entry.id   AF-A0A0W0FBB2-F1
#
_cell.length_a   1.000
_cell.length_b   1.000
_cell.length_c   1.000
_cell.angle_alpha   90.00
_cell.angle_beta   90.00
_cell.angle_gamma   90.00
#
_symmetry.space_group_name_H-M   'P 1'
#
loop_
_entity.id
_entity.type
_entity.pdbx_description
1 polymer ?
#
loop_
_entity_poly.entity_id
_entity_poly.type
_entity_poly.pdbx_seq_one_letter_code
_entity_poly.pdbx_strand_id
1 'polypeptide(L)'
;MIPQNTTLNIATMLDMTGMSDTHISLEGTIRFKPDIEYWLANAQQFEFQNQSTFWLLGGENIVLDGGGTVDGSGQAWYDRLASNSTLQRPISLTIFQGTNVVIKDITMINSPEWFNLVNESRNVTYSIITIHAESTSSNGPHNTDGWDTYRSDSVVIKDSVIVNGDDCVSFKPNSTNIFVSNLDCTGSHGISVGSLGQYPQFFDIVENVTSINIRMADAQNGARIKAWAGANVGSGIVRNITFTNFVVENVDNPVIIDQCYMTDADACAANPSNTFIEDIYFDGISGTSSGSTVASLKCSPDGRCSNINVNNFELSPKSGGKPKFVCQNVDLIGNAAGLFPECTAT
;
A
#
# COMPACT_ATOMS: atom_id res chain seq x y z
N MET A 1 10.68 6.59 -27.03
CA MET A 1 10.10 5.31 -27.47
C MET A 1 11.11 4.19 -27.21
N ILE A 2 10.71 3.14 -26.51
CA ILE A 2 11.43 1.87 -26.36
C ILE A 2 10.64 0.85 -27.19
N PRO A 3 11.10 0.45 -28.39
CA PRO A 3 10.31 -0.36 -29.31
C PRO A 3 10.07 -1.78 -28.81
N GLN A 4 8.99 -2.40 -29.31
CA GLN A 4 8.72 -3.82 -29.09
C GLN A 4 9.95 -4.70 -29.41
N ASN A 5 10.10 -5.80 -28.68
CA ASN A 5 11.21 -6.76 -28.80
C ASN A 5 12.61 -6.17 -28.48
N THR A 6 12.68 -4.99 -27.87
CA THR A 6 13.93 -4.38 -27.41
C THR A 6 14.01 -4.48 -25.89
N THR A 7 15.18 -4.89 -25.36
CA THR A 7 15.49 -4.75 -23.94
C THR A 7 16.57 -3.69 -23.74
N LEU A 8 16.20 -2.59 -23.09
CA LEU A 8 17.14 -1.58 -22.63
C LEU A 8 17.62 -1.94 -21.22
N ASN A 9 18.90 -2.31 -21.11
CA ASN A 9 19.51 -2.64 -19.82
C ASN A 9 20.02 -1.36 -19.15
N ILE A 10 19.35 -0.95 -18.08
CA ILE A 10 19.69 0.22 -17.27
C ILE A 10 20.71 -0.20 -16.22
N ALA A 11 21.91 0.35 -16.34
CA ALA A 11 23.05 0.06 -15.45
C ALA A 11 23.40 1.25 -14.55
N THR A 12 22.68 2.36 -14.66
CA THR A 12 22.87 3.58 -13.88
C THR A 12 21.52 4.18 -13.51
N MET A 13 21.47 4.97 -12.43
CA MET A 13 20.24 5.64 -11.99
C MET A 13 19.60 6.44 -13.14
N LEU A 14 18.29 6.25 -13.31
CA LEU A 14 17.51 6.91 -14.36
C LEU A 14 16.76 8.10 -13.75
N ASP A 15 17.41 9.26 -13.77
CA ASP A 15 16.80 10.54 -13.38
C ASP A 15 16.14 11.19 -14.60
N MET A 16 14.81 11.31 -14.54
CA MET A 16 13.96 11.96 -15.52
C MET A 16 13.06 12.99 -14.82
N THR A 17 13.63 13.77 -13.91
CA THR A 17 12.95 14.92 -13.30
C THR A 17 13.01 16.16 -14.19
N GLY A 18 12.08 17.11 -13.96
CA GLY A 18 12.01 18.35 -14.72
C GLY A 18 11.48 18.19 -16.16
N MET A 19 10.81 17.07 -16.46
CA MET A 19 10.21 16.84 -17.77
C MET A 19 8.98 17.74 -17.96
N SER A 20 8.66 18.04 -19.21
CA SER A 20 7.48 18.83 -19.56
C SER A 20 6.91 18.34 -20.88
N ASP A 21 5.58 18.19 -20.97
CA ASP A 21 4.84 17.76 -22.17
C ASP A 21 5.47 16.54 -22.84
N THR A 22 5.76 15.52 -22.03
CA THR A 22 6.58 14.38 -22.44
C THR A 22 5.74 13.12 -22.60
N HIS A 23 5.91 12.44 -23.73
CA HIS A 23 5.36 11.11 -23.97
C HIS A 23 6.47 10.05 -24.06
N ILE A 24 6.45 9.10 -23.13
CA ILE A 24 7.33 7.94 -23.07
C ILE A 24 6.52 6.71 -23.52
N SER A 25 6.63 6.37 -24.79
CA SER A 25 6.13 5.08 -25.30
C SER A 25 7.13 3.96 -24.98
N LEU A 26 6.75 3.05 -24.10
CA LEU A 26 7.44 1.84 -23.66
C LEU A 26 6.67 0.61 -24.20
N GLU A 27 7.12 0.09 -25.33
CA GLU A 27 6.58 -1.12 -25.98
C GLU A 27 7.48 -2.34 -25.78
N GLY A 28 8.77 -2.12 -25.50
CA GLY A 28 9.76 -3.14 -25.18
C GLY A 28 9.90 -3.36 -23.68
N THR A 29 11.14 -3.57 -23.23
CA THR A 29 11.49 -3.81 -21.82
C THR A 29 12.57 -2.84 -21.37
N ILE A 30 12.33 -2.18 -20.24
CA ILE A 30 13.38 -1.56 -19.42
C ILE A 30 13.74 -2.58 -18.34
N ARG A 31 15.02 -2.97 -18.26
CA ARG A 31 15.52 -3.89 -17.24
C ARG A 31 16.62 -3.24 -16.43
N PHE A 32 16.47 -3.16 -15.12
CA PHE A 32 17.53 -2.70 -14.22
C PHE A 32 18.51 -3.83 -13.95
N LYS A 33 19.82 -3.57 -14.11
CA LYS A 33 20.83 -4.59 -13.81
C LYS A 33 20.85 -4.90 -12.31
N PRO A 34 20.92 -6.16 -11.88
CA PRO A 34 20.98 -6.54 -10.47
C PRO A 34 22.38 -6.35 -9.85
N ASP A 35 23.01 -5.20 -10.10
CA ASP A 35 24.31 -4.83 -9.51
C ASP A 35 24.08 -4.16 -8.15
N ILE A 36 23.88 -4.99 -7.12
CA ILE A 36 23.53 -4.55 -5.77
C ILE A 36 24.52 -3.50 -5.25
N GLU A 37 25.83 -3.74 -5.41
CA GLU A 37 26.86 -2.85 -4.87
C GLU A 37 26.86 -1.49 -5.58
N TYR A 38 26.64 -1.45 -6.90
CA TYR A 38 26.44 -0.20 -7.61
C TYR A 38 25.23 0.57 -7.06
N TRP A 39 24.08 -0.09 -6.94
CA TRP A 39 22.83 0.57 -6.56
C TRP A 39 22.83 1.07 -5.12
N LEU A 40 23.43 0.33 -4.19
CA LEU A 40 23.63 0.79 -2.81
C LEU A 40 24.45 2.09 -2.74
N ALA A 41 25.38 2.29 -3.68
CA ALA A 41 26.24 3.47 -3.72
C ALA A 41 25.68 4.64 -4.56
N ASN A 42 24.75 4.38 -5.50
CA ASN A 42 24.39 5.35 -6.55
C ASN A 42 22.88 5.58 -6.75
N ALA A 43 22.00 4.79 -6.13
CA ALA A 43 20.56 5.03 -6.21
C ALA A 43 20.19 6.35 -5.53
N GLN A 44 19.18 7.04 -6.06
CA GLN A 44 18.62 8.21 -5.40
C GLN A 44 17.98 7.78 -4.08
N GLN A 45 18.32 8.48 -2.99
CA GLN A 45 17.84 8.21 -1.65
C GLN A 45 16.67 9.14 -1.26
N PHE A 46 15.76 8.62 -0.44
CA PHE A 46 14.69 9.37 0.22
C PHE A 46 14.78 9.15 1.72
N GLU A 47 14.70 10.24 2.48
CA GLU A 47 14.74 10.18 3.95
C GLU A 47 13.57 9.36 4.52
N PHE A 48 12.38 9.51 3.94
CA PHE A 48 11.20 8.79 4.38
C PHE A 48 11.40 7.27 4.25
N GLN A 49 11.40 6.59 5.40
CA GLN A 49 11.64 5.16 5.53
C GLN A 49 12.95 4.67 4.88
N ASN A 50 13.91 5.59 4.70
CA ASN A 50 15.24 5.29 4.16
C ASN A 50 15.17 4.49 2.84
N GLN A 51 14.31 4.98 1.95
CA GLN A 51 14.01 4.36 0.66
C GLN A 51 14.99 4.80 -0.42
N SER A 52 15.12 3.99 -1.47
CA SER A 52 15.90 4.34 -2.66
C SER A 52 15.13 4.03 -3.95
N THR A 53 15.56 4.52 -5.12
CA THR A 53 14.86 4.23 -6.37
C THR A 53 15.79 4.02 -7.57
N PHE A 54 15.34 3.19 -8.51
CA PHE A 54 15.96 2.98 -9.81
C PHE A 54 15.63 4.08 -10.82
N TRP A 55 14.34 4.42 -10.92
CA TRP A 55 13.82 5.36 -11.90
C TRP A 55 13.02 6.46 -11.20
N LEU A 56 13.57 7.66 -11.25
CA LEU A 56 12.93 8.87 -10.77
C LEU A 56 12.32 9.63 -11.96
N LEU A 57 10.99 9.71 -12.03
CA LEU A 57 10.28 10.43 -13.08
C LEU A 57 9.50 11.60 -12.48
N GLY A 58 9.66 12.80 -13.02
CA GLY A 58 9.08 14.01 -12.43
C GLY A 58 8.97 15.18 -13.40
N GLY A 59 8.07 16.11 -13.12
CA GLY A 59 7.76 17.24 -14.01
C GLY A 59 6.27 17.37 -14.33
N GLU A 60 5.92 18.00 -15.45
CA GLU A 60 4.53 18.35 -15.79
C GLU A 60 4.07 17.69 -17.10
N ASN A 61 2.82 17.22 -17.15
CA ASN A 61 2.18 16.67 -18.35
C ASN A 61 2.99 15.50 -18.95
N ILE A 62 3.15 14.44 -18.18
CA ILE A 62 3.92 13.26 -18.59
C ILE A 62 2.97 12.10 -18.87
N VAL A 63 3.18 11.40 -19.96
CA VAL A 63 2.49 10.14 -20.28
C VAL A 63 3.54 9.04 -20.44
N LEU A 64 3.38 7.93 -19.72
CA LEU A 64 4.12 6.69 -19.88
C LEU A 64 3.14 5.57 -20.23
N ASP A 65 3.25 5.00 -21.43
CA ASP A 65 2.37 3.92 -21.88
C ASP A 65 3.06 2.99 -22.89
N GLY A 66 2.37 1.97 -23.40
CA GLY A 66 2.80 1.24 -24.61
C GLY A 66 2.78 -0.29 -24.52
N GLY A 67 2.31 -0.87 -23.42
CA GLY A 67 2.18 -2.32 -23.24
C GLY A 67 3.49 -3.03 -22.84
N GLY A 68 4.58 -2.28 -22.70
CA GLY A 68 5.91 -2.82 -22.39
C GLY A 68 6.11 -3.16 -20.92
N THR A 69 7.35 -3.54 -20.59
CA THR A 69 7.72 -4.09 -19.28
C THR A 69 8.79 -3.26 -18.56
N VAL A 70 8.59 -3.03 -17.26
CA VAL A 70 9.61 -2.59 -16.31
C VAL A 70 10.05 -3.80 -15.48
N ASP A 71 11.29 -4.25 -15.64
CA ASP A 71 11.86 -5.42 -14.97
C ASP A 71 12.90 -4.97 -13.93
N GLY A 72 12.54 -5.10 -12.64
CA GLY A 72 13.38 -4.72 -11.50
C GLY A 72 14.50 -5.71 -11.19
N SER A 73 14.52 -6.90 -11.81
CA SER A 73 15.50 -7.96 -11.56
C SER A 73 15.67 -8.31 -10.07
N GLY A 74 14.55 -8.38 -9.34
CA GLY A 74 14.46 -8.48 -7.89
C GLY A 74 15.05 -9.74 -7.24
N GLN A 75 15.23 -10.85 -7.96
CA GLN A 75 15.66 -12.12 -7.36
C GLN A 75 16.96 -12.00 -6.55
N ALA A 76 17.97 -11.34 -7.10
CA ALA A 76 19.25 -11.14 -6.41
C ALA A 76 19.07 -10.34 -5.10
N TRP A 77 18.11 -9.42 -5.08
CA TRP A 77 17.78 -8.61 -3.91
C TRP A 77 17.02 -9.42 -2.86
N TYR A 78 16.08 -10.27 -3.26
CA TYR A 78 15.35 -11.16 -2.34
C TYR A 78 16.31 -12.11 -1.61
N ASP A 79 17.23 -12.72 -2.36
CA ASP A 79 18.25 -13.61 -1.79
C ASP A 79 19.22 -12.86 -0.88
N ARG A 80 19.62 -11.63 -1.25
CA ARG A 80 20.52 -10.82 -0.42
C ARG A 80 19.84 -10.33 0.86
N LEU A 81 18.58 -9.93 0.81
CA LEU A 81 17.79 -9.51 1.98
C LEU A 81 17.69 -10.64 3.01
N ALA A 82 17.48 -11.89 2.56
CA ALA A 82 17.45 -13.05 3.45
C ALA A 82 18.76 -13.23 4.26
N SER A 83 19.90 -12.78 3.72
CA SER A 83 21.19 -12.77 4.42
C SER A 83 21.50 -11.47 5.19
N ASN A 84 20.77 -10.40 4.89
CA ASN A 84 20.98 -9.07 5.44
C ASN A 84 19.65 -8.30 5.49
N SER A 85 18.94 -8.40 6.62
CA SER A 85 17.61 -7.80 6.79
C SER A 85 17.58 -6.27 6.80
N THR A 86 18.75 -5.61 6.87
CA THR A 86 18.86 -4.14 6.81
C THR A 86 19.27 -3.64 5.42
N LEU A 87 19.30 -4.52 4.42
CA LEU A 87 19.61 -4.17 3.03
C LEU A 87 18.57 -3.16 2.51
N GLN A 88 19.06 -1.99 2.11
CA GLN A 88 18.25 -1.03 1.35
C GLN A 88 18.09 -1.54 -0.07
N ARG A 89 16.86 -1.53 -0.59
CA ARG A 89 16.58 -1.98 -1.95
C ARG A 89 15.87 -0.85 -2.70
N PRO A 90 16.08 -0.75 -4.01
CA PRO A 90 15.50 0.33 -4.80
C PRO A 90 14.07 0.01 -5.26
N ILE A 91 13.23 1.04 -5.18
CA ILE A 91 11.88 1.11 -5.76
C ILE A 91 12.01 1.17 -7.28
N SER A 92 11.19 0.40 -8.01
CA SER A 92 11.28 0.31 -9.47
C SER A 92 10.95 1.63 -10.19
N LEU A 93 9.87 2.31 -9.79
CA LEU A 93 9.46 3.59 -10.36
C LEU A 93 8.98 4.54 -9.26
N THR A 94 9.58 5.72 -9.18
CA THR A 94 9.11 6.81 -8.32
C THR A 94 8.64 7.97 -9.18
N ILE A 95 7.38 8.38 -9.01
CA ILE A 95 6.88 9.67 -9.51
C ILE A 95 7.16 10.72 -8.44
N PHE A 96 8.06 11.64 -8.74
CA PHE A 96 8.54 12.64 -7.80
C PHE A 96 8.28 14.04 -8.33
N GLN A 97 7.60 14.87 -7.54
CA GLN A 97 7.26 16.24 -7.94
C GLN A 97 6.58 16.29 -9.32
N GLY A 98 5.76 15.27 -9.60
CA GLY A 98 5.00 15.13 -10.83
C GLY A 98 3.67 15.87 -10.74
N THR A 99 3.28 16.58 -11.80
CA THR A 99 1.95 17.16 -11.96
C THR A 99 1.36 16.72 -13.30
N ASN A 100 0.12 16.20 -13.29
CA ASN A 100 -0.55 15.68 -14.49
C ASN A 100 0.26 14.54 -15.13
N VAL A 101 0.46 13.46 -14.39
CA VAL A 101 1.21 12.28 -14.86
C VAL A 101 0.24 11.13 -15.11
N VAL A 102 0.33 10.50 -16.27
CA VAL A 102 -0.46 9.32 -16.63
C VAL A 102 0.46 8.16 -16.93
N ILE A 103 0.26 7.05 -16.23
CA ILE A 103 0.96 5.78 -16.46
C ILE A 103 -0.10 4.75 -16.81
N LYS A 104 0.02 4.14 -17.98
CA LYS A 104 -1.04 3.29 -18.52
C LYS A 104 -0.52 2.11 -19.29
N ASP A 105 -1.15 0.95 -19.13
CA ASP A 105 -0.86 -0.23 -19.96
C ASP A 105 0.63 -0.61 -19.87
N ILE A 106 1.11 -0.84 -18.64
CA ILE A 106 2.49 -1.23 -18.34
C ILE A 106 2.49 -2.49 -17.49
N THR A 107 3.41 -3.40 -17.81
CA THR A 107 3.72 -4.55 -16.95
C THR A 107 4.95 -4.23 -16.11
N MET A 108 4.90 -4.49 -14.80
CA MET A 108 6.03 -4.35 -13.90
C MET A 108 6.32 -5.68 -13.23
N ILE A 109 7.56 -6.16 -13.32
CA ILE A 109 7.94 -7.45 -12.76
C ILE A 109 9.13 -7.34 -11.82
N ASN A 110 9.09 -8.17 -10.77
CA ASN A 110 10.20 -8.45 -9.87
C ASN A 110 10.91 -7.18 -9.35
N SER A 111 10.16 -6.25 -8.77
CA SER A 111 10.76 -5.10 -8.08
C SER A 111 11.57 -5.56 -6.87
N PRO A 112 12.77 -5.02 -6.60
CA PRO A 112 13.54 -5.34 -5.39
C PRO A 112 12.80 -5.02 -4.08
N GLU A 113 12.04 -3.93 -4.09
CA GLU A 113 11.21 -3.38 -3.00
C GLU A 113 9.86 -2.93 -3.63
N TRP A 114 9.27 -1.82 -3.19
CA TRP A 114 8.03 -1.27 -3.75
C TRP A 114 8.12 -1.12 -5.27
N PHE A 115 7.04 -1.42 -5.98
CA PHE A 115 6.97 -1.21 -7.42
C PHE A 115 6.86 0.28 -7.75
N ASN A 116 5.95 0.98 -7.06
CA ASN A 116 5.66 2.38 -7.32
C ASN A 116 5.66 3.22 -6.05
N LEU A 117 6.27 4.39 -6.12
CA LEU A 117 6.11 5.46 -5.12
C LEU A 117 5.63 6.73 -5.81
N VAL A 118 4.53 7.31 -5.35
CA VAL A 118 4.04 8.63 -5.74
C VAL A 118 4.39 9.59 -4.60
N ASN A 119 5.40 10.42 -4.81
CA ASN A 119 6.01 11.27 -3.79
C ASN A 119 5.92 12.74 -4.20
N GLU A 120 5.44 13.61 -3.30
CA GLU A 120 5.34 15.06 -3.55
C GLU A 120 4.62 15.41 -4.86
N SER A 121 3.63 14.61 -5.28
CA SER A 121 3.05 14.70 -6.62
C SER A 121 1.55 15.01 -6.59
N ARG A 122 1.04 15.52 -7.71
CA ARG A 122 -0.36 15.92 -7.87
C ARG A 122 -0.95 15.44 -9.18
N ASN A 123 -2.20 14.98 -9.16
CA ASN A 123 -2.93 14.56 -10.36
C ASN A 123 -2.16 13.46 -11.13
N VAL A 124 -1.96 12.33 -10.47
CA VAL A 124 -1.24 11.17 -11.02
C VAL A 124 -2.25 10.04 -11.24
N THR A 125 -2.28 9.46 -12.44
CA THR A 125 -3.18 8.35 -12.78
C THR A 125 -2.39 7.13 -13.23
N TYR A 126 -2.65 6.00 -12.57
CA TYR A 126 -2.26 4.67 -13.01
C TYR A 126 -3.50 3.91 -13.52
N SER A 127 -3.41 3.28 -14.68
CA SER A 127 -4.49 2.43 -15.20
C SER A 127 -3.98 1.26 -16.04
N ILE A 128 -4.61 0.09 -15.94
CA ILE A 128 -4.22 -1.09 -16.74
C ILE A 128 -2.76 -1.46 -16.44
N ILE A 129 -2.43 -1.63 -15.16
CA ILE A 129 -1.10 -2.02 -14.73
C ILE A 129 -1.12 -3.48 -14.31
N THR A 130 -0.11 -4.24 -14.75
CA THR A 130 0.13 -5.60 -14.26
C THR A 130 1.36 -5.59 -13.38
N ILE A 131 1.23 -5.96 -12.11
CA ILE A 131 2.33 -6.10 -11.16
C ILE A 131 2.51 -7.58 -10.83
N HIS A 132 3.75 -8.07 -10.93
CA HIS A 132 4.05 -9.46 -10.62
C HIS A 132 5.45 -9.60 -9.99
N ALA A 133 5.52 -9.99 -8.72
CA ALA A 133 6.75 -10.40 -8.07
C ALA A 133 6.69 -11.89 -7.74
N GLU A 134 7.60 -12.67 -8.32
CA GLU A 134 7.73 -14.10 -8.05
C GLU A 134 9.19 -14.43 -7.78
N SER A 135 9.43 -15.18 -6.70
CA SER A 135 10.77 -15.67 -6.37
C SER A 135 11.01 -17.03 -7.00
N THR A 136 12.22 -17.22 -7.53
CA THR A 136 12.71 -18.50 -8.01
C THR A 136 13.44 -19.31 -6.92
N SER A 137 13.46 -18.82 -5.68
CA SER A 137 14.08 -19.47 -4.52
C SER A 137 13.09 -19.55 -3.34
N SER A 138 13.55 -20.04 -2.18
CA SER A 138 12.75 -20.01 -0.95
C SER A 138 12.64 -18.61 -0.32
N ASN A 139 13.40 -17.63 -0.82
CA ASN A 139 13.41 -16.27 -0.28
C ASN A 139 12.36 -15.43 -1.00
N GLY A 140 11.26 -15.11 -0.31
CA GLY A 140 10.12 -14.43 -0.90
C GLY A 140 10.37 -12.96 -1.27
N PRO A 141 9.53 -12.37 -2.14
CA PRO A 141 9.60 -10.97 -2.54
C PRO A 141 9.03 -10.03 -1.47
N HIS A 142 9.70 -9.92 -0.32
CA HIS A 142 9.25 -9.09 0.81
C HIS A 142 9.21 -7.59 0.47
N ASN A 143 8.21 -6.85 0.98
CA ASN A 143 8.05 -5.41 0.77
C ASN A 143 7.98 -5.02 -0.72
N THR A 144 7.29 -5.82 -1.51
CA THR A 144 7.04 -5.53 -2.93
C THR A 144 5.70 -4.83 -3.13
N ASP A 145 5.44 -3.78 -2.35
CA ASP A 145 4.20 -2.99 -2.38
C ASP A 145 3.85 -2.58 -3.82
N GLY A 146 2.57 -2.63 -4.19
CA GLY A 146 2.12 -2.24 -5.54
C GLY A 146 2.28 -0.74 -5.77
N TRP A 147 1.69 0.05 -4.86
CA TRP A 147 1.82 1.50 -4.82
C TRP A 147 1.91 2.03 -3.40
N ASP A 148 2.84 2.96 -3.20
CA ASP A 148 2.90 3.84 -2.05
C ASP A 148 2.59 5.27 -2.47
N THR A 149 1.68 5.94 -1.76
CA THR A 149 1.44 7.38 -1.93
C THR A 149 1.97 8.12 -0.71
N TYR A 150 2.76 9.17 -0.92
CA TYR A 150 3.38 9.94 0.14
C TYR A 150 3.40 11.43 -0.24
N ARG A 151 2.94 12.31 0.66
CA ARG A 151 2.88 13.78 0.43
C ARG A 151 2.25 14.13 -0.93
N SER A 152 1.19 13.45 -1.31
CA SER A 152 0.61 13.53 -2.66
C SER A 152 -0.89 13.76 -2.62
N ASP A 153 -1.40 14.44 -3.65
CA ASP A 153 -2.80 14.86 -3.78
C ASP A 153 -3.39 14.40 -5.13
N SER A 154 -4.65 13.95 -5.14
CA SER A 154 -5.35 13.60 -6.38
C SER A 154 -4.65 12.47 -7.15
N VAL A 155 -4.56 11.28 -6.55
CA VAL A 155 -3.99 10.09 -7.18
C VAL A 155 -5.09 9.09 -7.52
N VAL A 156 -5.07 8.56 -8.75
CA VAL A 156 -5.99 7.54 -9.22
C VAL A 156 -5.23 6.26 -9.56
N ILE A 157 -5.64 5.12 -9.02
CA ILE A 157 -5.09 3.80 -9.35
C ILE A 157 -6.25 2.88 -9.72
N LYS A 158 -6.27 2.35 -10.94
CA LYS A 158 -7.42 1.54 -11.38
C LYS A 158 -7.13 0.43 -12.37
N ASP A 159 -8.08 -0.49 -12.48
CA ASP A 159 -8.17 -1.49 -13.54
C ASP A 159 -6.88 -2.31 -13.66
N SER A 160 -6.35 -2.80 -12.54
CA SER A 160 -5.00 -3.38 -12.45
C SER A 160 -4.98 -4.72 -11.71
N VAL A 161 -4.00 -5.56 -12.03
CA VAL A 161 -3.81 -6.90 -11.43
C VAL A 161 -2.45 -6.95 -10.74
N ILE A 162 -2.43 -7.46 -9.51
CA ILE A 162 -1.28 -7.39 -8.61
C ILE A 162 -1.04 -8.75 -7.97
N VAL A 163 0.15 -9.29 -8.18
CA VAL A 163 0.71 -10.41 -7.43
C VAL A 163 2.00 -9.93 -6.78
N ASN A 164 2.01 -9.83 -5.46
CA ASN A 164 3.16 -9.31 -4.73
C ASN A 164 3.30 -9.95 -3.34
N GLY A 165 4.25 -9.44 -2.55
CA GLY A 165 4.53 -9.91 -1.18
C GLY A 165 4.34 -8.84 -0.10
N ASP A 166 3.59 -7.77 -0.37
CA ASP A 166 3.24 -6.73 0.62
C ASP A 166 1.99 -5.92 0.20
N ASP A 167 1.78 -4.70 0.70
CA ASP A 167 0.58 -3.88 0.44
C ASP A 167 0.22 -3.78 -1.06
N CYS A 168 -1.06 -3.91 -1.38
CA CYS A 168 -1.51 -3.73 -2.77
C CYS A 168 -1.48 -2.24 -3.09
N VAL A 169 -2.01 -1.43 -2.16
CA VAL A 169 -1.84 0.02 -2.12
C VAL A 169 -1.63 0.45 -0.67
N SER A 170 -0.64 1.29 -0.42
CA SER A 170 -0.31 1.88 0.87
C SER A 170 -0.45 3.40 0.82
N PHE A 171 -1.31 3.96 1.68
CA PHE A 171 -1.46 5.41 1.82
C PHE A 171 -0.56 5.89 2.96
N LYS A 172 0.66 6.30 2.63
CA LYS A 172 1.65 6.84 3.57
C LYS A 172 1.29 8.30 3.95
N PRO A 173 2.00 8.93 4.91
CA PRO A 173 1.62 10.24 5.41
C PRO A 173 1.46 11.33 4.33
N ASN A 174 0.50 12.21 4.59
CA ASN A 174 0.11 13.34 3.76
C ASN A 174 -0.39 12.93 2.37
N SER A 175 -1.16 11.85 2.30
CA SER A 175 -1.83 11.38 1.09
C SER A 175 -3.31 11.76 1.11
N THR A 176 -3.74 12.55 0.12
CA THR A 176 -5.08 13.14 0.10
C THR A 176 -5.77 13.00 -1.25
N ASN A 177 -7.10 12.87 -1.23
CA ASN A 177 -7.94 12.78 -2.44
C ASN A 177 -7.49 11.62 -3.35
N ILE A 178 -7.49 10.41 -2.80
CA ILE A 178 -7.01 9.21 -3.50
C ILE A 178 -8.20 8.34 -3.91
N PHE A 179 -8.21 7.89 -5.16
CA PHE A 179 -9.25 7.00 -5.68
C PHE A 179 -8.63 5.71 -6.22
N VAL A 180 -9.01 4.59 -5.63
CA VAL A 180 -8.56 3.24 -6.01
C VAL A 180 -9.77 2.44 -6.46
N SER A 181 -9.71 1.83 -7.66
CA SER A 181 -10.86 1.07 -8.15
C SER A 181 -10.51 -0.13 -9.03
N ASN A 182 -11.31 -1.20 -8.95
CA ASN A 182 -11.20 -2.37 -9.84
C ASN A 182 -9.79 -2.99 -9.80
N LEU A 183 -9.33 -3.36 -8.60
CA LEU A 183 -8.05 -4.06 -8.43
C LEU A 183 -8.27 -5.53 -8.09
N ASP A 184 -7.41 -6.39 -8.64
CA ASP A 184 -7.30 -7.80 -8.25
C ASP A 184 -5.92 -8.05 -7.62
N CYS A 185 -5.90 -8.17 -6.30
CA CYS A 185 -4.68 -8.29 -5.50
C CYS A 185 -4.55 -9.71 -4.93
N THR A 186 -3.43 -10.39 -5.18
CA THR A 186 -3.13 -11.72 -4.66
C THR A 186 -1.80 -11.75 -3.92
N GLY A 187 -1.72 -12.43 -2.76
CA GLY A 187 -0.49 -12.52 -1.96
C GLY A 187 -0.17 -11.28 -1.12
N SER A 188 -1.04 -10.28 -1.17
CA SER A 188 -0.78 -8.93 -0.68
C SER A 188 -0.96 -8.77 0.85
N HIS A 189 -0.57 -7.62 1.39
CA HIS A 189 -0.93 -7.16 2.73
C HIS A 189 -2.14 -6.22 2.79
N GLY A 190 -2.85 -6.05 1.68
CA GLY A 190 -4.16 -5.38 1.63
C GLY A 190 -4.14 -3.98 1.02
N ILE A 191 -5.30 -3.33 1.07
CA ILE A 191 -5.41 -1.89 0.83
C ILE A 191 -5.27 -1.20 2.18
N SER A 192 -4.16 -0.52 2.36
CA SER A 192 -3.67 -0.10 3.68
C SER A 192 -3.59 1.41 3.80
N VAL A 193 -4.33 1.98 4.75
CA VAL A 193 -4.03 3.32 5.27
C VAL A 193 -2.90 3.20 6.28
N GLY A 194 -1.77 3.82 5.97
CA GLY A 194 -0.60 3.90 6.84
C GLY A 194 0.60 3.04 6.42
N SER A 195 1.55 2.83 7.33
CA SER A 195 1.47 3.20 8.74
C SER A 195 1.57 4.72 8.98
N LEU A 196 0.84 5.21 9.98
CA LEU A 196 0.86 6.61 10.42
C LEU A 196 1.36 6.75 11.85
N GLY A 197 1.87 7.93 12.17
CA GLY A 197 2.35 8.30 13.50
C GLY A 197 3.68 7.67 13.83
N GLN A 198 4.46 7.18 12.86
CA GLN A 198 5.71 6.46 13.14
C GLN A 198 6.76 7.36 13.81
N TYR A 199 6.90 8.59 13.34
CA TYR A 199 8.02 9.45 13.69
C TYR A 199 7.60 10.56 14.66
N PRO A 200 8.32 10.76 15.77
CA PRO A 200 7.98 11.78 16.77
C PRO A 200 8.05 13.18 16.16
N GLN A 201 7.26 14.10 16.70
CA GLN A 201 7.11 15.50 16.25
C GLN A 201 6.36 15.69 14.92
N PHE A 202 6.13 14.62 14.14
CA PHE A 202 5.33 14.70 12.93
C PHE A 202 3.84 14.49 13.23
N PHE A 203 3.03 15.18 12.43
CA PHE A 203 1.59 15.00 12.37
C PHE A 203 1.23 14.49 10.98
N ASP A 204 0.87 13.21 10.89
CA ASP A 204 0.61 12.53 9.62
C ASP A 204 -0.87 12.65 9.23
N ILE A 205 -1.17 12.97 7.97
CA ILE A 205 -2.54 13.08 7.48
C ILE A 205 -2.80 12.06 6.38
N VAL A 206 -3.88 11.29 6.47
CA VAL A 206 -4.47 10.60 5.30
C VAL A 206 -5.94 10.94 5.25
N GLU A 207 -6.39 11.54 4.16
CA GLU A 207 -7.74 12.10 4.09
C GLU A 207 -8.37 11.97 2.71
N ASN A 208 -9.69 11.71 2.66
CA ASN A 208 -10.47 11.59 1.43
C ASN A 208 -9.94 10.48 0.52
N VAL A 209 -10.03 9.25 0.99
CA VAL A 209 -9.62 8.06 0.22
C VAL A 209 -10.83 7.19 -0.05
N THR A 210 -11.02 6.78 -1.30
CA THR A 210 -12.03 5.79 -1.67
C THR A 210 -11.36 4.62 -2.38
N SER A 211 -11.58 3.43 -1.87
CA SER A 211 -11.21 2.16 -2.49
C SER A 211 -12.47 1.37 -2.80
N ILE A 212 -12.73 1.08 -4.08
CA ILE A 212 -13.97 0.45 -4.54
C ILE A 212 -13.72 -0.73 -5.49
N ASN A 213 -14.53 -1.79 -5.37
CA ASN A 213 -14.46 -2.97 -6.24
C ASN A 213 -13.08 -3.63 -6.19
N ILE A 214 -12.70 -4.11 -5.02
CA ILE A 214 -11.40 -4.73 -4.79
C ILE A 214 -11.58 -6.22 -4.59
N ARG A 215 -10.91 -7.03 -5.40
CA ARG A 215 -10.70 -8.44 -5.11
C ARG A 215 -9.38 -8.61 -4.36
N MET A 216 -9.42 -9.33 -3.26
CA MET A 216 -8.24 -9.63 -2.44
C MET A 216 -8.19 -11.13 -2.16
N ALA A 217 -7.15 -11.81 -2.62
CA ALA A 217 -7.02 -13.26 -2.51
C ALA A 217 -5.69 -13.67 -1.86
N ASP A 218 -5.71 -14.72 -1.03
CA ASP A 218 -4.53 -15.31 -0.41
C ASP A 218 -3.60 -14.25 0.23
N ALA A 219 -4.22 -13.31 0.95
CA ALA A 219 -3.60 -12.08 1.41
C ALA A 219 -3.64 -11.98 2.94
N GLN A 220 -2.72 -11.21 3.52
CA GLN A 220 -2.72 -10.97 4.97
C GLN A 220 -3.92 -10.11 5.40
N ASN A 221 -4.29 -9.08 4.63
CA ASN A 221 -5.40 -8.20 5.00
C ASN A 221 -6.24 -7.79 3.79
N GLY A 222 -7.49 -7.44 4.04
CA GLY A 222 -8.36 -6.81 3.04
C GLY A 222 -8.29 -5.29 3.15
N ALA A 223 -9.26 -4.69 3.82
CA ALA A 223 -9.27 -3.27 4.16
C ALA A 223 -8.55 -3.05 5.50
N ARG A 224 -7.45 -2.28 5.49
CA ARG A 224 -6.58 -2.09 6.66
C ARG A 224 -6.33 -0.61 6.98
N ILE A 225 -6.39 -0.26 8.26
CA ILE A 225 -5.86 0.99 8.81
C ILE A 225 -4.87 0.64 9.93
N LYS A 226 -3.63 1.15 9.85
CA LYS A 226 -2.55 0.85 10.80
C LYS A 226 -1.88 2.13 11.31
N ALA A 227 -1.82 2.30 12.62
CA ALA A 227 -1.18 3.44 13.28
C ALA A 227 -0.25 2.98 14.42
N TRP A 228 0.90 3.64 14.53
CA TRP A 228 1.88 3.35 15.57
C TRP A 228 1.40 3.81 16.94
N ALA A 229 1.86 3.11 17.97
CA ALA A 229 1.75 3.45 19.38
C ALA A 229 3.15 3.40 20.03
N GLY A 230 3.31 3.96 21.22
CA GLY A 230 4.58 3.97 21.94
C GLY A 230 5.01 5.35 22.45
N ALA A 231 6.04 5.38 23.30
CA ALA A 231 6.49 6.59 23.97
C ALA A 231 7.14 7.64 23.02
N ASN A 232 7.70 7.19 21.89
CA ASN A 232 8.48 8.03 20.97
C ASN A 232 7.87 8.03 19.55
N VAL A 233 6.55 8.08 19.47
CA VAL A 233 5.82 8.09 18.20
C VAL A 233 5.23 9.47 17.90
N GLY A 234 4.86 9.68 16.65
CA GLY A 234 4.17 10.88 16.19
C GLY A 234 2.69 10.86 16.55
N SER A 235 1.95 11.70 15.82
CA SER A 235 0.49 11.77 15.88
C SER A 235 -0.05 11.93 14.47
N GLY A 236 -1.37 11.97 14.32
CA GLY A 236 -1.95 12.15 13.00
C GLY A 236 -3.45 12.04 12.97
N ILE A 237 -3.99 12.09 11.75
CA ILE A 237 -5.40 11.92 11.49
C ILE A 237 -5.60 11.10 10.21
N VAL A 238 -6.47 10.11 10.31
CA VAL A 238 -7.06 9.36 9.20
C VAL A 238 -8.52 9.77 9.14
N ARG A 239 -8.96 10.38 8.03
CA ARG A 239 -10.31 10.89 7.91
C ARG A 239 -10.96 10.60 6.57
N ASN A 240 -12.26 10.33 6.58
CA ASN A 240 -13.08 10.19 5.37
C ASN A 240 -12.49 9.13 4.42
N ILE A 241 -12.44 7.90 4.94
CA ILE A 241 -11.92 6.74 4.22
C ILE A 241 -13.08 5.80 3.92
N THR A 242 -13.25 5.46 2.65
CA THR A 242 -14.27 4.51 2.20
C THR A 242 -13.61 3.28 1.59
N PHE A 243 -13.90 2.11 2.16
CA PHE A 243 -13.64 0.80 1.58
C PHE A 243 -14.98 0.20 1.20
N THR A 244 -15.23 0.02 -0.10
CA THR A 244 -16.52 -0.47 -0.56
C THR A 244 -16.45 -1.53 -1.66
N ASN A 245 -17.35 -2.50 -1.63
CA ASN A 245 -17.40 -3.63 -2.56
C ASN A 245 -16.08 -4.41 -2.61
N PHE A 246 -15.68 -4.96 -1.46
CA PHE A 246 -14.52 -5.84 -1.37
C PHE A 246 -14.97 -7.30 -1.42
N VAL A 247 -14.31 -8.10 -2.26
CA VAL A 247 -14.46 -9.55 -2.29
C VAL A 247 -13.15 -10.16 -1.80
N VAL A 248 -13.18 -10.74 -0.60
CA VAL A 248 -12.02 -11.38 0.03
C VAL A 248 -12.06 -12.89 -0.13
N GLU A 249 -10.92 -13.51 -0.41
CA GLU A 249 -10.79 -14.96 -0.51
C GLU A 249 -9.55 -15.43 0.24
N ASN A 250 -9.73 -16.25 1.27
CA ASN A 250 -8.62 -16.76 2.09
C ASN A 250 -7.72 -15.64 2.67
N VAL A 251 -8.33 -14.59 3.21
CA VAL A 251 -7.61 -13.43 3.76
C VAL A 251 -7.46 -13.53 5.27
N ASP A 252 -6.28 -13.29 5.84
CA ASP A 252 -6.08 -13.47 7.29
C ASP A 252 -6.93 -12.49 8.12
N ASN A 253 -6.92 -11.21 7.76
CA ASN A 253 -7.71 -10.15 8.38
C ASN A 253 -8.49 -9.35 7.32
N PRO A 254 -9.70 -9.80 6.93
CA PRO A 254 -10.48 -9.11 5.90
C PRO A 254 -10.72 -7.61 6.19
N VAL A 255 -11.01 -7.28 7.45
CA VAL A 255 -11.22 -5.89 7.89
C VAL A 255 -10.44 -5.65 9.18
N ILE A 256 -9.56 -4.66 9.19
CA ILE A 256 -8.74 -4.39 10.37
C ILE A 256 -8.46 -2.90 10.60
N ILE A 257 -8.64 -2.46 11.84
CA ILE A 257 -8.04 -1.24 12.39
C ILE A 257 -7.09 -1.70 13.50
N ASP A 258 -5.82 -1.30 13.39
CA ASP A 258 -4.77 -1.61 14.35
C ASP A 258 -4.04 -0.32 14.77
N GLN A 259 -4.40 0.20 15.95
CA GLN A 259 -3.70 1.32 16.59
C GLN A 259 -2.58 0.87 17.56
N CYS A 260 -2.15 -0.38 17.49
CA CYS A 260 -0.95 -0.89 18.17
C CYS A 260 0.06 -1.44 17.16
N TYR A 261 0.08 -0.88 15.94
CA TYR A 261 0.88 -1.43 14.85
C TYR A 261 2.36 -1.50 15.24
N MET A 262 2.96 -2.68 15.07
CA MET A 262 4.37 -2.95 15.39
C MET A 262 4.76 -2.60 16.84
N THR A 263 3.79 -2.59 17.76
CA THR A 263 3.96 -2.26 19.17
C THR A 263 3.42 -3.41 20.02
N ASP A 264 4.18 -3.88 21.01
CA ASP A 264 3.69 -4.93 21.91
C ASP A 264 2.50 -4.43 22.76
N ALA A 265 1.68 -5.38 23.24
CA ALA A 265 0.43 -5.05 23.90
C ALA A 265 0.62 -4.23 25.19
N ASP A 266 1.65 -4.51 25.99
CA ASP A 266 1.91 -3.82 27.25
C ASP A 266 2.42 -2.40 26.99
N ALA A 267 3.31 -2.22 26.00
CA ALA A 267 3.80 -0.93 25.57
C ALA A 267 2.69 -0.07 24.94
N CYS A 268 1.82 -0.68 24.12
CA CYS A 268 0.66 0.01 23.54
C CYS A 268 -0.35 0.43 24.61
N ALA A 269 -0.61 -0.42 25.61
CA ALA A 269 -1.47 -0.08 26.73
C ALA A 269 -0.89 1.06 27.59
N ALA A 270 0.42 1.09 27.79
CA ALA A 270 1.11 2.15 28.53
C ALA A 270 1.21 3.46 27.72
N ASN A 271 1.32 3.37 26.39
CA ASN A 271 1.52 4.50 25.48
C ASN A 271 0.64 4.31 24.23
N PRO A 272 -0.67 4.55 24.31
CA PRO A 272 -1.58 4.36 23.19
C PRO A 272 -1.25 5.27 22.00
N SER A 273 -1.79 4.94 20.83
CA SER A 273 -1.58 5.75 19.62
C SER A 273 -2.15 7.16 19.77
N ASN A 274 -1.43 8.15 19.24
CA ASN A 274 -1.88 9.53 19.17
C ASN A 274 -2.65 9.85 17.87
N THR A 275 -2.89 8.86 17.02
CA THR A 275 -3.56 9.05 15.73
C THR A 275 -5.08 9.02 15.92
N PHE A 276 -5.78 10.00 15.37
CA PHE A 276 -7.23 9.97 15.27
C PHE A 276 -7.68 9.25 13.99
N ILE A 277 -8.73 8.45 14.07
CA ILE A 277 -9.34 7.75 12.95
C ILE A 277 -10.83 8.09 12.96
N GLU A 278 -11.28 8.88 12.00
CA GLU A 278 -12.65 9.40 11.95
C GLU A 278 -13.29 9.25 10.56
N ASP A 279 -14.61 9.14 10.54
CA ASP A 279 -15.40 9.05 9.31
C ASP A 279 -14.93 7.91 8.39
N ILE A 280 -14.91 6.69 8.93
CA ILE A 280 -14.49 5.50 8.18
C ILE A 280 -15.71 4.70 7.77
N TYR A 281 -15.76 4.29 6.50
CA TYR A 281 -16.85 3.52 5.92
C TYR A 281 -16.30 2.20 5.38
N PHE A 282 -16.68 1.10 6.03
CA PHE A 282 -16.53 -0.24 5.49
C PHE A 282 -17.91 -0.71 5.00
N ASP A 283 -18.09 -0.87 3.70
CA ASP A 283 -19.40 -1.14 3.12
C ASP A 283 -19.36 -2.21 2.01
N GLY A 284 -20.05 -3.33 2.21
CA GLY A 284 -20.11 -4.39 1.19
C GLY A 284 -18.81 -5.17 1.11
N ILE A 285 -18.41 -5.77 2.23
CA ILE A 285 -17.22 -6.63 2.32
C ILE A 285 -17.69 -8.07 2.48
N SER A 286 -17.39 -8.93 1.50
CA SER A 286 -17.88 -10.30 1.43
C SER A 286 -16.78 -11.32 1.14
N GLY A 287 -17.04 -12.58 1.49
CA GLY A 287 -16.18 -13.70 1.15
C GLY A 287 -15.57 -14.40 2.38
N THR A 288 -14.30 -14.82 2.28
CA THR A 288 -13.70 -15.73 3.26
C THR A 288 -12.41 -15.25 3.91
N SER A 289 -12.31 -15.46 5.22
CA SER A 289 -11.05 -15.35 5.97
C SER A 289 -10.31 -16.70 6.02
N SER A 290 -8.98 -16.67 6.19
CA SER A 290 -8.18 -17.88 6.41
C SER A 290 -8.41 -18.47 7.83
N GLY A 291 -8.59 -17.58 8.82
CA GLY A 291 -8.87 -17.89 10.21
C GLY A 291 -10.32 -17.62 10.64
N SER A 292 -10.61 -17.74 11.94
CA SER A 292 -11.97 -17.50 12.47
C SER A 292 -12.32 -16.03 12.65
N THR A 293 -11.32 -15.16 12.88
CA THR A 293 -11.52 -13.71 12.97
C THR A 293 -11.71 -13.13 11.58
N VAL A 294 -12.87 -12.52 11.33
CA VAL A 294 -13.19 -11.90 10.03
C VAL A 294 -13.09 -10.38 10.06
N ALA A 295 -13.18 -9.77 11.25
CA ALA A 295 -12.99 -8.33 11.43
C ALA A 295 -12.42 -8.05 12.82
N SER A 296 -11.44 -7.14 12.89
CA SER A 296 -10.82 -6.69 14.14
C SER A 296 -10.63 -5.17 14.13
N LEU A 297 -11.48 -4.44 14.84
CA LEU A 297 -11.48 -2.98 14.90
C LEU A 297 -10.98 -2.52 16.27
N LYS A 298 -9.66 -2.40 16.43
CA LYS A 298 -9.04 -2.07 17.72
C LYS A 298 -8.45 -0.68 17.71
N CYS A 299 -9.05 0.16 18.53
CA CYS A 299 -8.63 1.54 18.70
C CYS A 299 -7.95 1.76 20.05
N SER A 300 -7.15 2.81 20.10
CA SER A 300 -6.63 3.39 21.31
C SER A 300 -7.77 4.08 22.10
N PRO A 301 -7.66 4.17 23.43
CA PRO A 301 -8.66 4.84 24.29
C PRO A 301 -8.72 6.35 24.03
N ASP A 302 -9.61 7.06 24.73
CA ASP A 302 -9.82 8.51 24.68
C ASP A 302 -10.44 9.00 23.34
N GLY A 303 -11.35 8.20 22.79
CA GLY A 303 -12.10 8.57 21.58
C GLY A 303 -11.24 8.67 20.31
N ARG A 304 -10.15 7.92 20.21
CA ARG A 304 -9.24 7.94 19.04
C ARG A 304 -9.90 7.43 17.76
N CYS A 305 -10.96 6.65 17.88
CA CYS A 305 -11.82 6.30 16.77
C CYS A 305 -13.21 6.90 16.95
N SER A 306 -13.73 7.54 15.91
CA SER A 306 -15.11 8.06 15.91
C SER A 306 -15.77 7.88 14.55
N ASN A 307 -17.10 7.77 14.53
CA ASN A 307 -17.89 7.60 13.31
C ASN A 307 -17.39 6.45 12.40
N ILE A 308 -17.18 5.27 13.00
CA ILE A 308 -16.77 4.06 12.27
C ILE A 308 -18.02 3.31 11.82
N ASN A 309 -18.26 3.36 10.51
CA ASN A 309 -19.42 2.78 9.85
C ASN A 309 -19.08 1.40 9.29
N VAL A 310 -19.83 0.39 9.72
CA VAL A 310 -19.75 -0.98 9.23
C VAL A 310 -21.09 -1.40 8.63
N ASN A 311 -21.10 -1.68 7.33
CA ASN A 311 -22.31 -2.02 6.60
C ASN A 311 -22.08 -3.22 5.66
N ASN A 312 -23.12 -4.04 5.52
CA ASN A 312 -23.20 -5.10 4.51
C ASN A 312 -22.00 -6.07 4.56
N PHE A 313 -21.72 -6.63 5.73
CA PHE A 313 -20.68 -7.64 5.91
C PHE A 313 -21.22 -9.05 5.69
N GLU A 314 -20.62 -9.77 4.74
CA GLU A 314 -20.93 -11.17 4.42
C GLU A 314 -19.66 -12.01 4.47
N LEU A 315 -19.08 -12.11 5.67
CA LEU A 315 -17.78 -12.75 5.91
C LEU A 315 -17.92 -14.06 6.66
N SER A 316 -17.12 -15.05 6.26
CA SER A 316 -17.07 -16.36 6.91
C SER A 316 -15.67 -16.97 6.92
N PRO A 317 -15.32 -17.85 7.87
CA PRO A 317 -14.06 -18.60 7.79
C PRO A 317 -14.08 -19.59 6.61
N LYS A 318 -13.01 -19.66 5.83
CA LYS A 318 -12.87 -20.59 4.69
C LYS A 318 -12.99 -22.06 5.12
N SER A 319 -12.50 -22.39 6.32
CA SER A 319 -12.61 -23.72 6.92
C SER A 319 -14.01 -24.05 7.47
N GLY A 320 -14.95 -23.10 7.41
CA GLY A 320 -16.26 -23.19 8.04
C GLY A 320 -16.25 -22.79 9.51
N GLY A 321 -17.43 -22.77 10.12
CA GLY A 321 -17.62 -22.37 11.52
C GLY A 321 -18.18 -20.95 11.68
N LYS A 322 -18.21 -20.47 12.93
CA LYS A 322 -18.79 -19.16 13.25
C LYS A 322 -17.76 -18.05 13.03
N PRO A 323 -18.06 -16.99 12.25
CA PRO A 323 -17.19 -15.83 12.12
C PRO A 323 -17.05 -15.11 13.48
N LYS A 324 -15.83 -14.67 13.79
CA LYS A 324 -15.53 -13.87 14.98
C LYS A 324 -15.27 -12.43 14.59
N PHE A 325 -16.01 -11.52 15.24
CA PHE A 325 -15.85 -10.09 15.14
C PHE A 325 -15.25 -9.57 16.44
N VAL A 326 -14.25 -8.69 16.35
CA VAL A 326 -13.53 -8.14 17.50
C VAL A 326 -13.53 -6.63 17.42
N CYS A 327 -13.77 -5.96 18.54
CA CYS A 327 -13.67 -4.52 18.65
C CYS A 327 -13.12 -4.10 20.01
N GLN A 328 -12.54 -2.91 20.07
CA GLN A 328 -12.03 -2.28 21.29
C GLN A 328 -11.98 -0.77 21.12
N ASN A 329 -12.45 -0.02 22.13
CA ASN A 329 -12.41 1.46 22.19
C ASN A 329 -13.02 2.15 20.96
N VAL A 330 -14.12 1.62 20.45
CA VAL A 330 -14.77 2.14 19.24
C VAL A 330 -16.27 1.94 19.33
N ASP A 331 -17.01 3.01 19.05
CA ASP A 331 -18.44 2.95 18.83
C ASP A 331 -18.71 2.70 17.35
N LEU A 332 -19.29 1.53 17.05
CA LEU A 332 -19.60 1.11 15.69
C LEU A 332 -21.04 1.48 15.34
N ILE A 333 -21.23 2.03 14.14
CA ILE A 333 -22.56 2.30 13.58
C ILE A 333 -22.76 1.59 12.24
N GLY A 334 -24.01 1.50 11.80
CA GLY A 334 -24.38 0.81 10.56
C GLY A 334 -25.03 -0.55 10.81
N ASN A 335 -25.50 -1.18 9.73
CA ASN A 335 -26.33 -2.38 9.81
C ASN A 335 -25.56 -3.65 10.23
N ALA A 336 -24.22 -3.64 10.13
CA ALA A 336 -23.36 -4.74 10.54
C ALA A 336 -22.82 -4.58 11.96
N ALA A 337 -23.10 -3.47 12.65
CA ALA A 337 -22.57 -3.21 14.00
C ALA A 337 -22.98 -4.30 15.01
N GLY A 338 -24.20 -4.85 14.87
CA GLY A 338 -24.70 -5.94 15.73
C GLY A 338 -23.99 -7.29 15.56
N LEU A 339 -23.06 -7.42 14.60
CA LEU A 339 -22.20 -8.61 14.47
C LEU A 339 -21.05 -8.59 15.47
N PHE A 340 -20.67 -7.41 15.95
CA PHE A 340 -19.61 -7.21 16.94
C PHE A 340 -20.18 -7.42 18.35
N PRO A 341 -19.35 -7.84 19.33
CA PRO A 341 -19.73 -7.76 20.73
C PRO A 341 -19.95 -6.30 21.16
N GLU A 342 -20.51 -6.08 22.35
CA GLU A 342 -20.53 -4.73 22.93
C GLU A 342 -19.10 -4.21 23.10
N CYS A 343 -18.76 -3.18 22.32
CA CYS A 343 -17.48 -2.50 22.35
C CYS A 343 -17.55 -1.38 23.39
N THR A 344 -16.78 -1.45 24.47
CA THR A 344 -16.65 -0.30 25.37
C THR A 344 -15.74 0.74 24.73
N ALA A 345 -16.28 1.91 24.42
CA ALA A 345 -15.49 3.12 24.22
C ALA A 345 -14.98 3.61 25.59
N THR A 346 -13.67 3.88 25.68
CA THR A 346 -13.04 4.46 26.86
C THR A 346 -12.47 5.82 26.55
#